data_AF-A0A2G8JGF2-F1
#
_entry.id   AF-A0A2G8JGF2-F1
#
_cell.length_a   1.000
_cell.length_b   1.000
_cell.length_c   1.000
_cell.angle_alpha   90.00
_cell.angle_beta   90.00
_cell.angle_gamma   90.00
#
_symmetry.space_group_name_H-M   'P 1'
#
loop_
_entity.id
_entity.type
_entity.pdbx_description
1 polymer ?
#
loop_
_entity_poly.entity_id
_entity_poly.type
_entity_poly.pdbx_seq_one_letter_code
_entity_poly.pdbx_strand_id
1 'polypeptide(L)'
;MENISVFEVDGKKNKIYCQNLCLLAKLFLDHKTLYYDVEPFLFYIMTENDTTGCHIVGYFSKEKNSFLNYNVSCILTLPQYMRKGYGKMLIDFSYLLSKTEEKVGSPEKPLSDLGLISYRSYWKGVLLKYLSHFSASEISIKDISQETAINPYDIVSTLQSMSMLKYWKGKHLVLKRQDLIQEFLAKEDTKKNRKTIDPTCLKWTPPVVENC
;
A
#
# COMPACT_ATOMS: atom_id res chain seq x y z
N MET A 1 -17.74 16.35 0.32
CA MET A 1 -16.56 15.87 1.06
C MET A 1 -16.72 14.37 1.15
N GLU A 2 -15.76 13.61 0.63
CA GLU A 2 -15.86 12.15 0.62
C GLU A 2 -15.75 11.65 2.07
N ASN A 3 -16.81 11.01 2.55
CA ASN A 3 -16.87 10.48 3.91
C ASN A 3 -16.29 9.06 3.89
N ILE A 4 -14.96 8.99 3.80
CA ILE A 4 -14.23 7.71 3.75
C ILE A 4 -13.87 7.28 5.17
N SER A 5 -14.04 5.98 5.45
CA SER A 5 -13.59 5.37 6.71
C SER A 5 -12.88 4.06 6.45
N VAL A 6 -11.94 3.72 7.33
CA VAL A 6 -11.26 2.42 7.33
C VAL A 6 -11.50 1.76 8.69
N PHE A 7 -12.03 0.54 8.68
CA PHE A 7 -12.28 -0.25 9.88
C PHE A 7 -11.24 -1.37 9.98
N GLU A 8 -10.59 -1.49 11.13
CA GLU A 8 -9.80 -2.66 11.47
C GLU A 8 -10.72 -3.75 12.06
N VAL A 9 -10.70 -4.94 11.46
CA VAL A 9 -11.50 -6.08 11.88
C VAL A 9 -10.57 -7.27 12.12
N ASP A 10 -10.56 -7.75 13.37
CA ASP A 10 -9.81 -8.94 13.76
C ASP A 10 -10.56 -10.21 13.34
N GLY A 11 -9.91 -11.06 12.53
CA GLY A 11 -10.49 -12.32 12.07
C GLY A 11 -10.80 -13.35 13.16
N LYS A 12 -10.10 -13.31 14.31
CA LYS A 12 -10.40 -14.13 15.49
C LYS A 12 -11.67 -13.64 16.19
N LYS A 13 -11.86 -12.33 16.29
CA LYS A 13 -13.02 -11.73 16.97
C LYS A 13 -14.29 -11.75 16.12
N ASN A 14 -14.15 -11.56 14.80
CA ASN A 14 -15.28 -11.45 13.86
C ASN A 14 -15.20 -12.52 12.75
N LYS A 15 -15.02 -13.78 13.13
CA LYS A 15 -14.73 -14.90 12.21
C LYS A 15 -15.70 -14.99 11.03
N ILE A 16 -17.01 -14.98 11.28
CA ILE A 16 -18.04 -15.12 10.23
C ILE A 16 -17.96 -13.98 9.21
N TYR A 17 -17.81 -12.73 9.68
CA TYR A 17 -17.69 -11.57 8.80
C TYR A 17 -16.46 -11.69 7.90
N CYS A 18 -15.30 -12.04 8.47
CA CYS A 18 -14.05 -12.19 7.72
C CYS A 18 -14.08 -13.37 6.74
N GLN A 19 -14.74 -14.48 7.08
CA GLN A 19 -14.95 -15.60 6.17
C GLN A 19 -15.84 -15.20 4.98
N ASN A 20 -16.97 -14.53 5.24
CA ASN A 20 -17.84 -14.02 4.18
C ASN A 20 -17.11 -13.04 3.26
N LEU A 21 -16.30 -12.15 3.83
CA LEU A 21 -15.46 -11.24 3.05
C LEU A 21 -14.42 -11.99 2.21
N CYS A 22 -13.80 -13.04 2.76
CA CYS A 22 -12.85 -13.86 2.00
C CYS A 22 -13.52 -14.60 0.83
N LEU A 23 -14.72 -15.13 1.04
CA LEU A 23 -15.52 -15.79 -0.01
C LEU A 23 -15.90 -14.79 -1.11
N LEU A 24 -16.37 -13.60 -0.74
CA LEU A 24 -16.62 -12.51 -1.69
C LEU A 24 -15.35 -12.16 -2.48
N ALA A 25 -14.22 -12.01 -1.80
CA ALA A 25 -12.95 -11.65 -2.44
C ALA A 25 -12.44 -12.73 -3.39
N LYS A 26 -12.67 -14.01 -3.09
CA LYS A 26 -12.26 -15.14 -3.93
C LYS A 26 -12.90 -15.12 -5.32
N LEU A 27 -14.06 -14.47 -5.47
CA LEU A 27 -14.72 -14.27 -6.77
C LEU A 27 -13.89 -13.37 -7.72
N PHE A 28 -12.98 -12.56 -7.16
CA PHE A 28 -12.19 -11.57 -7.91
C PHE A 28 -10.67 -11.75 -7.77
N LEU A 29 -10.23 -12.68 -6.92
CA LEU A 29 -8.82 -12.98 -6.66
C LEU A 29 -8.52 -14.45 -6.95
N ASP A 30 -7.80 -14.71 -8.03
CA ASP A 30 -7.48 -16.06 -8.48
C ASP A 30 -6.56 -16.79 -7.50
N HIS A 31 -5.57 -16.09 -6.97
CA HIS A 31 -4.54 -16.67 -6.09
C HIS A 31 -4.89 -16.67 -4.59
N LYS A 32 -6.12 -16.28 -4.21
CA LYS A 32 -6.53 -16.34 -2.80
C LYS A 32 -6.83 -17.78 -2.39
N THR A 33 -6.04 -18.32 -1.47
CA THR A 33 -6.11 -19.72 -1.03
C THR A 33 -6.77 -19.89 0.35
N LEU A 34 -6.63 -18.91 1.24
CA LEU A 34 -7.19 -18.95 2.60
C LEU A 34 -8.50 -18.17 2.69
N TYR A 35 -9.57 -18.85 3.12
CA TYR A 35 -10.89 -18.26 3.29
C TYR A 35 -11.66 -18.72 4.53
N TYR A 36 -11.25 -19.81 5.20
CA TYR A 36 -11.84 -20.26 6.47
C TYR A 36 -10.96 -19.94 7.69
N ASP A 37 -9.65 -20.08 7.57
CA ASP A 37 -8.68 -19.80 8.63
C ASP A 37 -8.30 -18.31 8.62
N VAL A 38 -9.17 -17.49 9.19
CA VAL A 38 -9.09 -16.02 9.18
C VAL A 38 -8.48 -15.44 10.46
N GLU A 39 -8.38 -16.25 11.51
CA GLU A 39 -7.88 -15.87 12.85
C GLU A 39 -6.48 -15.26 12.86
N PRO A 40 -5.53 -15.69 12.00
CA PRO A 40 -4.20 -15.08 11.92
C PRO A 40 -4.18 -13.69 11.29
N PHE A 41 -5.30 -13.19 10.76
CA PHE A 41 -5.35 -11.97 9.94
C PHE A 41 -6.12 -10.82 10.62
N LEU A 42 -5.64 -9.62 10.34
CA LEU A 42 -6.38 -8.37 10.45
C LEU A 42 -6.91 -7.99 9.07
N PHE A 43 -8.09 -7.38 9.04
CA PHE A 43 -8.74 -6.91 7.81
C PHE A 43 -8.99 -5.41 7.93
N TYR A 44 -8.52 -4.63 6.95
CA TYR A 44 -8.72 -3.19 6.89
C TYR A 44 -9.74 -2.88 5.80
N ILE A 45 -10.97 -2.59 6.23
CA ILE A 45 -12.14 -2.43 5.36
C ILE A 45 -12.33 -0.95 5.07
N MET A 46 -12.13 -0.55 3.81
CA MET A 46 -12.43 0.80 3.37
C MET A 46 -13.90 0.91 2.97
N THR A 47 -14.51 2.03 3.35
CA THR A 47 -15.92 2.32 3.14
C THR A 47 -16.12 3.73 2.60
N GLU A 48 -17.17 3.91 1.80
CA GLU A 48 -17.74 5.21 1.45
C GLU A 48 -19.06 5.36 2.20
N ASN A 49 -19.19 6.44 2.97
CA ASN A 49 -20.29 6.60 3.92
C ASN A 49 -21.30 7.61 3.42
N ASP A 50 -22.58 7.26 3.51
CA ASP A 50 -23.71 8.14 3.22
C ASP A 50 -24.72 8.14 4.37
N THR A 51 -25.91 8.70 4.13
CA THR A 51 -26.98 8.78 5.14
C THR A 51 -27.57 7.42 5.53
N THR A 52 -27.30 6.36 4.75
CA THR A 52 -27.83 5.00 4.98
C THR A 52 -26.81 4.07 5.65
N GLY A 53 -25.52 4.38 5.58
CA GLY A 53 -24.50 3.63 6.29
C GLY A 53 -23.09 3.73 5.68
N CYS A 54 -22.25 2.77 6.06
CA CYS A 54 -20.87 2.64 5.57
C CYS A 54 -20.81 1.52 4.51
N HIS A 55 -20.60 1.88 3.25
CA HIS A 55 -20.65 0.94 2.12
C HIS A 55 -19.24 0.49 1.76
N ILE A 56 -18.99 -0.82 1.78
CA ILE A 56 -17.67 -1.37 1.44
C ILE A 56 -17.26 -0.99 0.02
N VAL A 57 -16.06 -0.40 -0.12
CA VAL A 57 -15.43 -0.13 -1.42
C VAL A 57 -14.33 -1.13 -1.75
N GLY A 58 -13.68 -1.66 -0.71
CA GLY A 58 -12.56 -2.58 -0.84
C GLY A 58 -11.92 -2.86 0.51
N TYR A 59 -10.92 -3.73 0.52
CA TYR A 59 -10.17 -4.05 1.71
C TYR A 59 -8.76 -4.52 1.39
N PHE A 60 -7.92 -4.59 2.41
CA PHE A 60 -6.79 -5.51 2.40
C PHE A 60 -6.74 -6.32 3.69
N SER A 61 -6.17 -7.52 3.63
CA SER A 61 -5.83 -8.33 4.82
C SER A 61 -4.35 -8.25 5.10
N LYS A 62 -3.97 -8.40 6.37
CA LYS A 62 -2.59 -8.38 6.85
C LYS A 62 -2.45 -9.45 7.93
N GLU A 63 -1.43 -10.30 7.82
CA GLU A 63 -1.08 -11.23 8.89
C GLU A 63 -0.73 -10.47 10.17
N LYS A 64 -1.22 -10.94 11.32
CA LYS A 64 -0.83 -10.39 12.63
C LYS A 64 0.68 -10.54 12.86
N ASN A 65 1.23 -11.66 12.43
CA ASN A 65 2.64 -12.01 12.55
C ASN A 65 3.17 -12.52 11.19
N SER A 66 3.62 -11.62 10.32
CA SER A 66 4.21 -12.00 9.03
C SER A 66 5.72 -12.22 9.15
N PHE A 67 6.18 -13.46 8.96
CA PHE A 67 7.61 -13.80 9.00
C PHE A 67 8.43 -13.05 7.94
N LEU A 68 7.84 -12.81 6.77
CA LEU A 68 8.47 -12.11 5.65
C LEU A 68 8.23 -10.59 5.66
N ASN A 69 7.64 -10.05 6.74
CA ASN A 69 7.22 -8.65 6.86
C ASN A 69 6.33 -8.19 5.70
N TYR A 70 5.38 -9.03 5.28
CA TYR A 70 4.35 -8.58 4.36
C TYR A 70 3.37 -7.67 5.08
N ASN A 71 3.14 -6.48 4.55
CA ASN A 71 2.17 -5.53 5.09
C ASN A 71 0.77 -5.68 4.47
N VAL A 72 0.67 -6.50 3.42
CA VAL A 72 -0.56 -6.87 2.73
C VAL A 72 -0.47 -8.33 2.28
N SER A 73 -1.47 -9.14 2.63
CA SER A 73 -1.63 -10.52 2.13
C SER A 73 -2.55 -10.59 0.91
N CYS A 74 -3.73 -9.95 1.00
CA CYS A 74 -4.66 -9.80 -0.12
C CYS A 74 -5.16 -8.36 -0.15
N ILE A 75 -5.38 -7.82 -1.34
CA ILE A 75 -5.96 -6.48 -1.53
C ILE A 75 -6.98 -6.52 -2.67
N LEU A 76 -8.13 -5.91 -2.44
CA LEU A 76 -9.21 -5.86 -3.41
C LEU A 76 -9.92 -4.51 -3.35
N THR A 77 -10.13 -3.91 -4.52
CA THR A 77 -11.18 -2.90 -4.72
C THR A 77 -12.32 -3.57 -5.47
N LEU A 78 -13.56 -3.44 -4.98
CA LEU A 78 -14.70 -4.07 -5.64
C LEU A 78 -14.90 -3.49 -7.05
N PRO A 79 -15.37 -4.29 -8.04
CA PRO A 79 -15.44 -3.86 -9.44
C PRO A 79 -16.12 -2.51 -9.68
N GLN A 80 -17.24 -2.23 -9.00
CA GLN A 80 -17.99 -0.97 -9.13
C GLN A 80 -17.23 0.28 -8.61
N TYR A 81 -16.13 0.07 -7.88
CA TYR A 81 -15.26 1.12 -7.34
C TYR A 81 -13.86 1.14 -7.98
N MET A 82 -13.58 0.23 -8.93
CA MET A 82 -12.28 0.21 -9.62
C MET A 82 -12.05 1.48 -10.45
N ARG A 83 -10.76 1.82 -10.65
CA ARG A 83 -10.30 3.00 -11.40
C ARG A 83 -10.76 4.36 -10.86
N LYS A 84 -11.36 4.41 -9.66
CA LYS A 84 -11.77 5.64 -8.95
C LYS A 84 -10.80 6.13 -7.88
N GLY A 85 -9.58 5.56 -7.82
CA GLY A 85 -8.53 5.94 -6.88
C GLY A 85 -8.45 5.10 -5.59
N TYR A 86 -9.50 4.36 -5.23
CA TYR A 86 -9.55 3.58 -3.97
C TYR A 86 -8.44 2.54 -3.83
N GLY A 87 -8.08 1.84 -4.90
CA GLY A 87 -6.98 0.86 -4.85
C GLY A 87 -5.65 1.50 -4.44
N LYS A 88 -5.36 2.72 -4.91
CA LYS A 88 -4.19 3.46 -4.46
C LYS A 88 -4.33 3.92 -3.01
N MET A 89 -5.50 4.36 -2.56
CA MET A 89 -5.71 4.70 -1.15
C MET A 89 -5.50 3.50 -0.22
N LEU A 90 -5.95 2.30 -0.60
CA LEU A 90 -5.72 1.07 0.18
C LEU A 90 -4.22 0.76 0.29
N ILE A 91 -3.47 0.88 -0.81
CA ILE A 91 -2.00 0.72 -0.81
C ILE A 91 -1.33 1.78 0.07
N ASP A 92 -1.73 3.05 -0.07
CA ASP A 92 -1.19 4.16 0.72
C ASP A 92 -1.45 3.96 2.23
N PHE A 93 -2.66 3.52 2.58
CA PHE A 93 -3.03 3.19 3.95
C PHE A 93 -2.22 2.02 4.50
N SER A 94 -1.95 0.96 3.72
CA SER A 94 -1.12 -0.16 4.19
C SER A 94 0.31 0.30 4.52
N TYR A 95 0.88 1.23 3.75
CA TYR A 95 2.19 1.81 4.05
C TYR A 95 2.15 2.79 5.22
N LEU A 96 1.05 3.54 5.39
CA LEU A 96 0.87 4.39 6.57
C LEU A 96 0.89 3.57 7.86
N LEU A 97 0.25 2.39 7.89
CA LEU A 97 0.34 1.47 9.01
C LEU A 97 1.80 1.02 9.24
N SER A 98 2.50 0.58 8.18
CA SER A 98 3.91 0.18 8.29
C SER A 98 4.82 1.29 8.84
N LYS A 99 4.60 2.54 8.43
CA LYS A 99 5.32 3.70 8.99
C LYS A 99 5.03 3.88 10.47
N THR A 100 3.78 3.73 10.88
CA THR A 100 3.34 3.86 12.28
C THR A 100 3.89 2.72 13.15
N GLU A 101 4.17 1.57 12.54
CA GLU A 101 4.84 0.41 13.18
C GLU A 101 6.37 0.50 13.17
N GLU A 102 6.95 1.54 12.55
CA GLU A 102 8.39 1.67 12.31
C GLU A 102 8.98 0.45 11.56
N LYS A 103 8.20 -0.10 10.61
CA LYS A 103 8.57 -1.26 9.79
C LYS A 103 8.56 -0.94 8.31
N VAL A 104 9.33 -1.73 7.57
CA VAL A 104 9.27 -1.78 6.10
C VAL A 104 8.35 -2.92 5.67
N GLY A 105 7.65 -2.75 4.55
CA GLY A 105 6.69 -3.72 4.06
C GLY A 105 6.70 -3.89 2.54
N SER A 106 6.22 -5.05 2.12
CA SER A 106 5.91 -5.41 0.73
C SER A 106 4.57 -6.13 0.72
N PRO A 107 3.79 -6.08 -0.38
CA PRO A 107 2.71 -7.04 -0.56
C PRO A 107 3.26 -8.48 -0.70
N GLU A 108 2.45 -9.44 -0.27
CA GLU A 108 2.65 -10.87 -0.49
C GLU A 108 2.65 -11.19 -2.00
N LYS A 109 3.43 -12.20 -2.38
CA LYS A 109 3.62 -12.65 -3.77
C LYS A 109 2.99 -14.03 -3.97
N PRO A 110 2.43 -14.32 -5.16
CA PRO A 110 2.37 -13.47 -6.34
C PRO A 110 1.26 -12.39 -6.27
N LEU A 111 1.55 -11.21 -6.81
CA LEU A 111 0.53 -10.19 -7.07
C LEU A 111 -0.30 -10.56 -8.31
N SER A 112 -1.58 -10.16 -8.33
CA SER A 112 -2.36 -10.16 -9.57
C SER A 112 -1.84 -9.12 -10.57
N ASP A 113 -2.15 -9.27 -11.86
CA ASP A 113 -1.71 -8.31 -12.90
C ASP A 113 -2.13 -6.87 -12.57
N LEU A 114 -3.39 -6.68 -12.16
CA LEU A 114 -3.90 -5.38 -11.72
C LEU A 114 -3.22 -4.88 -10.44
N GLY A 115 -2.90 -5.79 -9.51
CA GLY A 115 -2.13 -5.49 -8.31
C GLY A 115 -0.73 -4.98 -8.66
N LEU A 116 -0.02 -5.67 -9.53
CA LEU A 116 1.33 -5.31 -9.97
C LEU A 116 1.37 -3.93 -10.65
N ILE A 117 0.42 -3.64 -11.54
CA ILE A 117 0.28 -2.32 -12.17
C ILE A 117 0.04 -1.22 -11.12
N SER A 118 -0.83 -1.49 -10.15
CA SER A 118 -1.20 -0.53 -9.10
C SER A 118 -0.03 -0.23 -8.17
N TYR A 119 0.69 -1.25 -7.70
CA TYR A 119 1.88 -1.09 -6.85
C TYR A 119 3.02 -0.38 -7.58
N ARG A 120 3.32 -0.76 -8.84
CA ARG A 120 4.34 -0.06 -9.65
C ARG A 120 4.00 1.42 -9.83
N SER A 121 2.73 1.74 -10.11
CA SER A 121 2.28 3.12 -10.23
C SER A 121 2.40 3.88 -8.90
N TYR A 122 2.05 3.24 -7.78
CA TYR A 122 2.17 3.80 -6.44
C TYR A 122 3.63 4.08 -6.08
N TRP A 123 4.52 3.08 -6.16
CA TRP A 123 5.94 3.22 -5.84
C TRP A 123 6.62 4.26 -6.72
N LYS A 124 6.35 4.27 -8.04
CA LYS A 124 6.85 5.32 -8.94
C LYS A 124 6.48 6.72 -8.42
N GLY A 125 5.22 6.92 -8.03
CA GLY A 125 4.76 8.20 -7.51
C GLY A 125 5.44 8.59 -6.19
N VAL A 126 5.57 7.66 -5.25
CA VAL A 126 6.24 7.90 -3.96
C VAL A 126 7.70 8.24 -4.17
N LEU A 127 8.42 7.49 -5.00
CA LEU A 127 9.85 7.72 -5.25
C LEU A 127 10.11 9.02 -6.01
N LEU A 128 9.32 9.36 -7.01
CA LEU A 128 9.49 10.63 -7.72
C LEU A 128 9.21 11.83 -6.80
N LYS A 129 8.18 11.74 -5.94
CA LYS A 129 7.91 12.74 -4.91
C LYS A 129 9.03 12.85 -3.88
N TYR A 130 9.61 11.73 -3.46
CA TYR A 130 10.75 11.74 -2.55
C TYR A 130 11.95 12.44 -3.20
N LEU A 131 12.31 12.03 -4.41
CA LEU A 131 13.47 12.54 -5.13
C LEU A 131 13.34 14.01 -5.54
N SER A 132 12.12 14.53 -5.69
CA SER A 132 11.89 15.95 -5.99
C SER A 132 12.23 16.88 -4.83
N HIS A 133 12.12 16.40 -3.58
CA HIS A 133 12.44 17.16 -2.38
C HIS A 133 13.86 16.88 -1.86
N PHE A 134 14.49 15.80 -2.34
CA PHE A 134 15.84 15.44 -1.94
C PHE A 134 16.87 16.35 -2.60
N SER A 135 17.69 17.05 -1.83
CA SER A 135 18.70 17.99 -2.33
C SER A 135 20.14 17.49 -2.19
N ALA A 136 20.40 16.48 -1.35
CA ALA A 136 21.74 15.97 -1.13
C ALA A 136 22.31 15.23 -2.36
N SER A 137 23.65 15.12 -2.39
CA SER A 137 24.42 14.55 -3.49
C SER A 137 24.39 13.02 -3.54
N GLU A 138 24.18 12.37 -2.39
CA GLU A 138 24.16 10.91 -2.27
C GLU A 138 22.80 10.45 -1.75
N ILE A 139 22.20 9.49 -2.45
CA ILE A 139 20.91 8.90 -2.09
C ILE A 139 21.16 7.48 -1.58
N SER A 140 20.73 7.23 -0.35
CA SER A 140 20.75 5.90 0.26
C SER A 140 19.41 5.21 0.05
N ILE A 141 19.42 3.99 -0.52
CA ILE A 141 18.21 3.15 -0.64
C ILE A 141 17.64 2.83 0.74
N LYS A 142 18.51 2.69 1.75
CA LYS A 142 18.10 2.44 3.14
C LYS A 142 17.28 3.60 3.68
N ASP A 143 17.67 4.84 3.40
CA ASP A 143 17.01 6.04 3.93
C ASP A 143 15.63 6.22 3.29
N ILE A 144 15.54 6.03 1.95
CA ILE A 144 14.26 5.98 1.25
C ILE A 144 13.36 4.91 1.87
N SER A 145 13.90 3.72 2.13
CA SER A 145 13.13 2.60 2.69
C SER A 145 12.56 2.92 4.07
N GLN A 146 13.35 3.54 4.95
CA GLN A 146 12.90 3.95 6.28
C GLN A 146 11.83 5.05 6.22
N GLU A 147 12.01 6.08 5.38
CA GLU A 147 11.04 7.19 5.29
C GLU A 147 9.73 6.81 4.57
N THR A 148 9.81 5.87 3.62
CA THR A 148 8.66 5.47 2.81
C THR A 148 7.98 4.19 3.30
N ALA A 149 8.61 3.43 4.19
CA ALA A 149 8.26 2.07 4.59
C ALA A 149 8.23 1.05 3.43
N ILE A 150 8.74 1.40 2.25
CA ILE A 150 8.80 0.50 1.09
C ILE A 150 10.03 -0.41 1.23
N ASN A 151 9.86 -1.70 0.97
CA ASN A 151 10.96 -2.65 0.96
C ASN A 151 12.09 -2.22 -0.01
N PRO A 152 13.38 -2.30 0.37
CA PRO A 152 14.50 -1.92 -0.49
C PRO A 152 14.49 -2.58 -1.87
N TYR A 153 14.03 -3.84 -1.96
CA TYR A 153 13.92 -4.56 -3.23
C TYR A 153 12.95 -3.86 -4.19
N ASP A 154 11.79 -3.42 -3.69
CA ASP A 154 10.78 -2.74 -4.50
C ASP A 154 11.26 -1.36 -4.94
N ILE A 155 12.03 -0.66 -4.09
CA ILE A 155 12.68 0.60 -4.44
C ILE A 155 13.67 0.39 -5.58
N VAL A 156 14.58 -0.59 -5.45
CA VAL A 156 15.57 -0.92 -6.47
C VAL A 156 14.90 -1.30 -7.79
N SER A 157 13.91 -2.20 -7.75
CA SER A 157 13.16 -2.62 -8.93
C SER A 157 12.45 -1.44 -9.61
N THR A 158 11.86 -0.54 -8.83
CA THR A 158 11.18 0.65 -9.36
C THR A 158 12.17 1.63 -9.99
N LEU A 159 13.29 1.92 -9.33
CA LEU A 159 14.34 2.79 -9.88
C LEU A 159 14.96 2.21 -11.16
N GLN A 160 15.17 0.89 -11.21
CA GLN A 160 15.62 0.20 -12.43
C GLN A 160 14.60 0.35 -13.56
N SER A 161 13.29 0.17 -13.28
CA SER A 161 12.23 0.32 -14.29
C SER A 161 12.12 1.74 -14.87
N MET A 162 12.58 2.77 -14.14
CA MET A 162 12.63 4.16 -14.60
C MET A 162 13.99 4.53 -15.23
N SER A 163 14.91 3.57 -15.33
CA SER A 163 16.31 3.81 -15.74
C SER A 163 17.03 4.85 -14.86
N MET A 164 16.67 4.90 -13.58
CA MET A 164 17.23 5.82 -12.58
C MET A 164 18.24 5.14 -11.66
N LEU A 165 18.58 3.86 -11.89
CA LEU A 165 19.62 3.14 -11.15
C LEU A 165 20.74 2.70 -12.11
N LYS A 166 21.97 3.11 -11.83
CA LYS A 166 23.17 2.61 -12.53
C LYS A 166 24.11 1.91 -11.56
N TYR A 167 24.91 0.99 -12.08
CA TYR A 167 26.00 0.38 -11.34
C TYR A 167 27.32 0.92 -11.85
N TRP A 168 28.15 1.48 -10.97
CA TRP A 168 29.44 2.07 -11.34
C TRP A 168 30.47 1.80 -10.24
N LYS A 169 31.60 1.19 -10.61
CA LYS A 169 32.72 0.88 -9.72
C LYS A 169 32.29 0.22 -8.39
N GLY A 170 31.40 -0.76 -8.45
CA GLY A 170 30.94 -1.47 -7.25
C GLY A 170 29.80 -0.78 -6.47
N LYS A 171 29.33 0.39 -6.91
CA LYS A 171 28.30 1.17 -6.23
C LYS A 171 27.05 1.36 -7.09
N HIS A 172 25.88 1.35 -6.45
CA HIS A 172 24.64 1.79 -7.08
C HIS A 172 24.55 3.32 -7.03
N LEU A 173 24.34 3.93 -8.19
CA LEU A 173 24.14 5.37 -8.35
C LEU A 173 22.69 5.63 -8.76
N VAL A 174 22.01 6.49 -8.00
CA VAL A 174 20.67 6.96 -8.34
C VAL A 174 20.77 8.19 -9.22
N LEU A 175 20.29 8.11 -10.46
CA LEU A 175 20.24 9.22 -11.39
C LEU A 175 18.91 9.95 -11.28
N LYS A 176 18.95 11.23 -10.90
CA LYS A 176 17.76 12.10 -10.92
C LYS A 176 17.44 12.50 -12.36
N ARG A 177 16.44 11.85 -12.93
CA ARG A 177 15.82 12.22 -14.20
C ARG A 177 14.87 13.39 -13.99
N GLN A 178 15.40 14.60 -14.18
CA GLN A 178 14.65 15.84 -13.95
C GLN A 178 13.41 15.94 -14.83
N ASP A 179 13.46 15.40 -16.05
CA ASP A 179 12.34 15.30 -16.97
C ASP A 179 11.18 14.48 -16.38
N LEU A 180 11.46 13.31 -15.81
CA LEU A 180 10.44 12.47 -15.18
C LEU A 180 9.85 13.10 -13.92
N ILE A 181 10.70 13.78 -13.13
CA ILE A 181 10.28 14.48 -11.91
C ILE A 181 9.35 15.64 -12.28
N GLN A 182 9.73 16.48 -13.25
CA GLN A 182 8.91 17.61 -13.70
C GLN A 182 7.58 17.14 -14.32
N GLU A 183 7.60 16.10 -15.15
CA GLU A 183 6.38 15.51 -15.71
C GLU A 183 5.44 15.00 -14.61
N PHE A 184 6.00 14.36 -13.58
CA PHE A 184 5.24 13.90 -12.42
C PHE A 184 4.62 15.05 -11.63
N LEU A 185 5.39 16.11 -11.33
CA LEU A 185 4.90 17.29 -10.60
C LEU A 185 3.77 17.99 -11.37
N ALA A 186 3.92 18.20 -12.68
CA ALA A 186 2.87 18.79 -13.52
C ALA A 186 1.57 17.95 -13.53
N LYS A 187 1.70 16.61 -13.49
CA LYS A 187 0.56 15.68 -13.39
C LYS A 187 -0.09 15.66 -12.02
N GLU A 188 0.63 16.01 -10.95
CA GLU A 188 0.06 16.13 -9.61
C GLU A 188 -0.69 17.47 -9.47
N ASP A 189 -0.13 18.57 -9.98
CA ASP A 189 -0.76 19.92 -9.93
C ASP A 189 -2.11 19.99 -10.65
N THR A 190 -2.28 19.19 -11.71
CA THR A 190 -3.54 19.13 -12.48
C THR A 190 -4.64 18.31 -11.79
N LYS A 191 -4.33 17.54 -10.75
CA LYS A 191 -5.27 16.62 -10.09
C LYS A 191 -5.81 17.17 -8.77
N LYS A 192 -6.56 18.28 -8.86
CA LYS A 192 -7.17 18.97 -7.70
C LYS A 192 -8.11 18.11 -6.83
N ASN A 193 -8.62 16.98 -7.32
CA ASN A 193 -9.61 16.13 -6.61
C ASN A 193 -9.11 14.69 -6.39
N ARG A 194 -7.81 14.50 -6.22
CA ARG A 194 -7.28 13.15 -5.99
C ARG A 194 -7.61 12.69 -4.58
N LYS A 195 -8.18 11.49 -4.46
CA LYS A 195 -8.36 10.84 -3.15
C LYS A 195 -6.99 10.50 -2.55
N THR A 196 -6.70 11.04 -1.38
CA THR A 196 -5.45 10.84 -0.64
C THR A 196 -5.76 10.47 0.81
N ILE A 197 -4.90 9.67 1.44
CA ILE A 197 -4.98 9.42 2.87
C ILE A 197 -4.38 10.62 3.60
N ASP A 198 -5.09 11.14 4.59
CA ASP A 198 -4.56 12.12 5.54
C ASP A 198 -4.03 11.37 6.78
N PRO A 199 -2.70 11.36 7.03
CA PRO A 199 -2.12 10.69 8.18
C PRO A 199 -2.64 11.22 9.51
N THR A 200 -3.05 12.49 9.60
CA THR A 200 -3.55 13.10 10.84
C THR A 200 -4.91 12.55 11.27
N CYS A 201 -5.64 11.94 10.33
CA CYS A 201 -6.92 11.30 10.60
C CYS A 201 -6.77 9.86 11.11
N LEU A 202 -5.56 9.28 11.10
CA LEU A 202 -5.32 7.93 11.61
C LEU A 202 -5.36 7.93 13.15
N LYS A 203 -6.35 7.26 13.72
CA LYS A 203 -6.42 6.95 15.15
C LYS A 203 -6.15 5.47 15.35
N TRP A 204 -4.87 5.12 15.42
CA TRP A 204 -4.44 3.73 15.48
C TRP A 204 -3.12 3.61 16.22
N THR A 205 -2.96 2.53 16.96
CA THR A 205 -1.72 2.14 17.62
C THR A 205 -1.40 0.70 17.25
N PRO A 206 -0.13 0.35 17.00
CA PRO A 206 0.24 -1.03 16.68
C PRO A 206 -0.34 -2.02 17.70
N PRO A 207 -0.95 -3.13 17.25
CA PRO A 207 -1.43 -4.15 18.16
C PRO A 207 -0.26 -4.72 18.94
N VAL A 208 -0.43 -4.82 20.26
CA VAL A 208 0.56 -5.47 21.13
C VAL A 208 0.66 -6.92 20.67
N VAL A 209 1.84 -7.35 20.24
CA VAL A 209 2.12 -8.75 19.97
C VAL A 209 2.06 -9.45 21.33
N GLU A 210 0.94 -10.12 21.64
CA GLU A 210 0.92 -11.07 22.73
C GLU A 210 1.94 -12.15 22.37
N ASN A 211 3.07 -12.17 23.09
CA ASN A 211 4.01 -13.27 23.04
C ASN A 211 3.25 -14.52 23.49
N CYS A 212 2.91 -15.40 22.55
CA CYS A 212 2.49 -16.77 22.87
C CYS A 212 3.60 -17.52 23.60
#